data_AF-C0XTJ7-F1
#
_entry.id   AF-C0XTJ7-F1
#
_cell.length_a   1.000
_cell.length_b   1.000
_cell.length_c   1.000
_cell.angle_alpha   90.00
_cell.angle_beta   90.00
_cell.angle_gamma   90.00
#
_symmetry.space_group_name_H-M   'P 1'
#
loop_
_entity.id
_entity.type
_entity.pdbx_description
1 polymer ?
#
loop_
_entity_poly.entity_id
_entity_poly.type
_entity_poly.pdbx_seq_one_letter_code
_entity_poly.pdbx_strand_id
1 'polypeptide(L)'
;MVKLSDGTSQLGNGAEQIAGGVDTIASVAPQLSQAQQVYGDILGAVDRVAADLDASPAPGTEGLTAQAQEIAAQLRSGDFATAMDLSTLSKLKALQAGAHEVSRQLNDPNAEYRAGVDEATAGAQALASGLSLLKDGSGTLVAGVATLKDGSSQLVVGARAAADGSSQLAAGTDQLVVGARALSDGLVQLDGGSGELAMKLRDGANQAPRWYDARLDAASQAAGQPVTTNSTGDAVTYFGKGLSPFFLSLALWFGGLVMFMVMKPMSRRAVDSGVTPFRALLTTLLPAFIIGFAQATLLWLIQVLVIGVSPDHPSAMFLSL
;
A
#
# COMPACT_ATOMS: atom_id res chain seq x y z
N MET A 1 -1.93 0.32 43.86
CA MET A 1 -2.16 -0.91 44.64
C MET A 1 -1.38 -0.91 45.95
N VAL A 2 -0.08 -0.55 45.96
CA VAL A 2 0.68 -0.22 47.18
C VAL A 2 -0.04 0.79 48.10
N LYS A 3 -0.68 1.81 47.51
CA LYS A 3 -1.48 2.82 48.23
C LYS A 3 -2.66 2.27 49.05
N LEU A 4 -3.22 1.11 48.72
CA LEU A 4 -4.39 0.58 49.44
C LEU A 4 -3.96 -0.15 50.71
N SER A 5 -2.95 -1.02 50.62
CA SER A 5 -2.35 -1.69 51.79
C SER A 5 -1.69 -0.68 52.75
N ASP A 6 -1.00 0.33 52.19
CA ASP A 6 -0.44 1.43 52.97
C ASP A 6 -1.53 2.27 53.64
N GLY A 7 -2.63 2.53 52.92
CA GLY A 7 -3.80 3.24 53.46
C GLY A 7 -4.49 2.48 54.59
N THR A 8 -4.70 1.18 54.43
CA THR A 8 -5.26 0.31 55.48
C THR A 8 -4.35 0.26 56.71
N SER A 9 -3.04 0.21 56.51
CA SER A 9 -2.07 0.27 57.61
C SER A 9 -2.05 1.63 58.30
N GLN A 10 -2.18 2.74 57.57
CA GLN A 10 -2.35 4.07 58.16
C GLN A 10 -3.65 4.19 58.96
N LEU A 11 -4.76 3.68 58.44
CA LEU A 11 -6.04 3.66 59.15
C LEU A 11 -5.97 2.81 60.42
N GLY A 12 -5.30 1.66 60.34
CA GLY A 12 -5.04 0.80 61.49
C GLY A 12 -4.21 1.47 62.58
N ASN A 13 -3.11 2.13 62.20
CA ASN A 13 -2.29 2.90 63.15
C ASN A 13 -3.11 4.04 63.80
N GLY A 14 -3.96 4.73 63.03
CA GLY A 14 -4.87 5.76 63.55
C GLY A 14 -5.93 5.19 64.50
N ALA A 15 -6.51 4.03 64.17
CA ALA A 15 -7.47 3.33 65.02
C ALA A 15 -6.84 2.86 66.34
N GLU A 16 -5.57 2.44 66.31
CA GLU A 16 -4.81 2.07 67.51
C GLU A 16 -4.56 3.29 68.42
N GLN A 17 -4.21 4.45 67.84
CA GLN A 17 -4.10 5.71 68.59
C GLN A 17 -5.42 6.12 69.25
N ILE A 18 -6.54 5.99 68.53
CA ILE A 18 -7.88 6.28 69.06
C ILE A 18 -8.23 5.29 70.19
N ALA A 19 -8.00 3.99 70.00
CA ALA A 19 -8.24 2.98 71.03
C ALA A 19 -7.42 3.26 72.30
N GLY A 20 -6.14 3.60 72.17
CA GLY A 20 -5.28 3.99 73.31
C GLY A 20 -5.73 5.29 73.99
N GLY A 21 -6.23 6.26 73.23
CA GLY A 21 -6.85 7.47 73.79
C GLY A 21 -8.13 7.17 74.57
N VAL A 22 -8.99 6.30 74.04
CA VAL A 22 -10.21 5.85 74.72
C VAL A 22 -9.88 5.02 75.96
N ASP A 23 -8.84 4.18 75.93
CA ASP A 23 -8.34 3.46 77.12
C ASP A 23 -7.86 4.41 78.21
N THR A 24 -7.18 5.50 77.82
CA THR A 24 -6.74 6.54 78.76
C THR A 24 -7.96 7.19 79.44
N ILE A 25 -9.00 7.53 78.68
CA ILE A 25 -10.24 8.10 79.22
C ILE A 25 -10.99 7.06 80.09
N ALA A 26 -11.06 5.80 79.64
CA ALA A 26 -11.70 4.71 80.36
C ALA A 26 -10.96 4.33 81.65
N SER A 27 -9.65 4.57 81.75
CA SER A 27 -8.87 4.34 82.97
C SER A 27 -9.26 5.25 84.14
N VAL A 28 -9.96 6.36 83.85
CA VAL A 28 -10.53 7.26 84.87
C VAL A 28 -11.86 6.72 85.41
N ALA A 29 -12.52 5.80 84.69
CA ALA A 29 -13.80 5.23 85.10
C ALA A 29 -13.78 4.51 86.47
N PRO A 30 -12.77 3.69 86.81
CA PRO A 30 -12.66 3.09 88.15
C PRO A 30 -12.50 4.14 89.25
N GLN A 31 -11.70 5.19 89.00
CA GLN A 31 -11.51 6.29 89.94
C GLN A 31 -12.83 7.05 90.18
N LEU A 32 -13.62 7.26 89.12
CA LEU A 32 -14.96 7.83 89.22
C LEU A 32 -15.91 6.92 90.03
N SER A 33 -15.87 5.60 89.82
CA SER A 33 -16.69 4.67 90.62
C SER A 33 -16.30 4.64 92.09
N GLN A 34 -15.01 4.80 92.40
CA GLN A 34 -14.51 4.88 93.77
C GLN A 34 -14.89 6.22 94.42
N ALA A 35 -14.81 7.32 93.67
CA ALA A 35 -15.32 8.62 94.10
C ALA A 35 -16.84 8.59 94.34
N GLN A 36 -17.60 7.85 93.52
CA GLN A 36 -19.04 7.66 93.70
C GLN A 36 -19.37 6.89 94.99
N GLN A 37 -18.62 5.85 95.33
CA GLN A 37 -18.79 5.14 96.60
C GLN A 37 -18.54 6.08 97.79
N VAL A 38 -17.45 6.83 97.78
CA VAL A 38 -17.13 7.81 98.83
C VAL A 38 -18.20 8.90 98.92
N TYR A 39 -18.71 9.39 97.78
CA TYR A 39 -19.77 10.39 97.74
C TYR A 39 -21.10 9.85 98.29
N GLY A 40 -21.43 8.59 97.98
CA GLY A 40 -22.58 7.88 98.54
C GLY A 40 -22.45 7.65 100.04
N ASP A 41 -21.26 7.30 100.52
CA ASP A 41 -20.96 7.14 101.95
C ASP A 41 -21.08 8.47 102.71
N ILE A 42 -20.62 9.59 102.11
CA ILE A 42 -20.77 10.95 102.66
C ILE A 42 -22.24 11.34 102.73
N LEU A 43 -23.02 11.14 101.66
CA LEU A 43 -24.45 11.41 101.65
C LEU A 43 -25.18 10.58 102.72
N GLY A 44 -24.88 9.28 102.79
CA GLY A 44 -25.46 8.39 103.80
C GLY A 44 -25.02 8.71 105.24
N ALA A 45 -23.85 9.34 105.44
CA ALA A 45 -23.42 9.86 106.73
C ALA A 45 -24.15 11.16 107.10
N VAL A 46 -24.34 12.08 106.14
CA VAL A 46 -25.11 13.31 106.33
C VAL A 46 -26.59 13.00 106.62
N ASP A 47 -27.20 12.06 105.91
CA ASP A 47 -28.57 11.60 106.17
C ASP A 47 -28.70 10.98 107.58
N ARG A 48 -27.70 10.18 108.01
CA ARG A 48 -27.66 9.62 109.38
C ARG A 48 -27.54 10.69 110.46
N VAL A 49 -26.66 11.67 110.26
CA VAL A 49 -26.50 12.80 111.19
C VAL A 49 -27.78 13.63 111.26
N ALA A 50 -28.45 13.87 110.12
CA ALA A 50 -29.73 14.56 110.09
C ALA A 50 -30.83 13.77 110.84
N ALA A 51 -30.88 12.45 110.68
CA ALA A 51 -31.83 11.59 111.40
C ALA A 51 -31.57 11.51 112.92
N ASP A 52 -30.29 11.44 113.33
CA ASP A 52 -29.91 11.44 114.75
C ASP A 52 -30.20 12.80 115.43
N LEU A 53 -30.04 13.91 114.70
CA LEU A 53 -30.39 15.26 115.17
C LEU A 53 -31.90 15.46 115.32
N ASP A 54 -32.70 14.86 114.43
CA ASP A 54 -34.17 14.89 114.47
C ASP A 54 -34.74 14.04 115.62
N ALA A 55 -34.06 12.94 115.98
CA ALA A 55 -34.44 12.07 117.10
C ALA A 55 -34.02 12.60 118.49
N SER A 56 -33.23 13.68 118.56
CA SER A 56 -32.67 14.20 119.82
C SER A 56 -33.59 15.23 120.49
N PRO A 57 -33.99 15.06 121.78
CA PRO A 57 -34.96 15.92 122.47
C PRO A 57 -34.40 17.29 122.93
N ALA A 58 -33.29 17.77 122.37
CA ALA A 58 -32.64 19.01 122.77
C ALA A 58 -33.24 20.24 122.02
N PRO A 59 -33.65 21.31 122.71
CA PRO A 59 -34.17 22.51 122.06
C PRO A 59 -33.07 23.22 121.24
N GLY A 60 -33.30 23.40 119.93
CA GLY A 60 -32.39 24.07 118.99
C GLY A 60 -31.82 23.19 117.86
N THR A 61 -32.17 21.90 117.78
CA THR A 61 -31.70 20.97 116.74
C THR A 61 -32.37 21.16 115.37
N GLU A 62 -33.59 21.71 115.32
CA GLU A 62 -34.35 21.91 114.07
C GLU A 62 -33.57 22.71 113.01
N GLY A 63 -32.82 23.74 113.40
CA GLY A 63 -32.01 24.55 112.48
C GLY A 63 -30.79 23.81 111.92
N LEU A 64 -30.22 22.88 112.69
CA LEU A 64 -29.10 22.04 112.25
C LEU A 64 -29.59 20.91 111.33
N THR A 65 -30.76 20.34 111.60
CA THR A 65 -31.39 19.34 110.72
C THR A 65 -31.72 19.94 109.35
N ALA A 66 -32.27 21.16 109.31
CA ALA A 66 -32.54 21.86 108.05
C ALA A 66 -31.25 22.13 107.25
N GLN A 67 -30.18 22.53 107.93
CA GLN A 67 -28.89 22.81 107.30
C GLN A 67 -28.22 21.52 106.77
N ALA A 68 -28.34 20.40 107.48
CA ALA A 68 -27.86 19.10 107.01
C ALA A 68 -28.66 18.59 105.78
N GLN A 69 -29.98 18.78 105.78
CA GLN A 69 -30.84 18.44 104.65
C GLN A 69 -30.56 19.31 103.41
N GLU A 70 -30.25 20.60 103.61
CA GLU A 70 -29.88 21.50 102.53
C GLU A 70 -28.51 21.12 101.91
N ILE A 71 -27.53 20.75 102.73
CA ILE A 71 -26.25 20.21 102.27
C ILE A 71 -26.46 18.92 101.47
N ALA A 72 -27.31 18.00 101.95
CA ALA A 72 -27.66 16.78 101.23
C ALA A 72 -28.38 17.06 99.90
N ALA A 73 -29.27 18.05 99.85
CA ALA A 73 -29.97 18.46 98.63
C ALA A 73 -29.00 19.08 97.61
N GLN A 74 -28.09 19.95 98.05
CA GLN A 74 -27.05 20.53 97.20
C GLN A 74 -26.12 19.44 96.63
N LEU A 75 -25.66 18.50 97.47
CA LEU A 75 -24.84 17.35 97.06
C LEU A 75 -25.56 16.44 96.06
N ARG A 76 -26.88 16.23 96.20
CA ARG A 76 -27.70 15.44 95.24
C ARG A 76 -27.98 16.18 93.93
N SER A 77 -28.05 17.51 93.96
CA SER A 77 -28.37 18.36 92.81
C SER A 77 -27.15 18.78 91.97
N GLY A 78 -25.94 18.59 92.49
CA GLY A 78 -24.72 19.02 91.81
C GLY A 78 -24.43 18.25 90.52
N ASP A 79 -23.86 18.94 89.54
CA ASP A 79 -23.43 18.43 88.22
C ASP A 79 -22.59 17.14 88.29
N PHE A 80 -21.98 16.88 89.44
CA PHE A 80 -21.24 15.66 89.74
C PHE A 80 -22.11 14.40 89.63
N ALA A 81 -23.36 14.42 90.10
CA ALA A 81 -24.27 13.28 90.00
C ALA A 81 -24.69 12.99 88.55
N THR A 82 -24.82 14.03 87.72
CA THR A 82 -25.21 13.92 86.31
C THR A 82 -24.03 13.52 85.42
N ALA A 83 -22.82 14.01 85.71
CA ALA A 83 -21.59 13.62 85.04
C ALA A 83 -21.20 12.15 85.32
N MET A 84 -21.71 11.57 86.41
CA MET A 84 -21.45 10.20 86.86
C MET A 84 -22.60 9.21 86.55
N ASP A 85 -23.53 9.55 85.64
CA ASP A 85 -24.61 8.65 85.24
C ASP A 85 -24.05 7.31 84.72
N LEU A 86 -24.58 6.19 85.24
CA LEU A 86 -24.24 4.82 84.85
C LEU A 86 -24.36 4.63 83.33
N SER A 87 -25.26 5.37 82.67
CA SER A 87 -25.44 5.32 81.22
C SER A 87 -24.22 5.85 80.45
N THR A 88 -23.53 6.87 80.97
CA THR A 88 -22.34 7.48 80.35
C THR A 88 -21.13 6.56 80.45
N LEU A 89 -20.94 5.91 81.60
CA LEU A 89 -19.94 4.85 81.79
C LEU A 89 -20.18 3.66 80.85
N SER A 90 -21.44 3.25 80.69
CA SER A 90 -21.83 2.18 79.77
C SER A 90 -21.50 2.53 78.32
N LYS A 91 -21.81 3.77 77.91
CA LYS A 91 -21.48 4.30 76.57
C LYS A 91 -19.96 4.38 76.35
N LEU A 92 -19.19 4.77 77.36
CA LEU A 92 -17.72 4.83 77.27
C LEU A 92 -17.13 3.43 77.09
N LYS A 93 -17.62 2.44 77.83
CA LYS A 93 -17.18 1.05 77.69
C LYS A 93 -17.56 0.45 76.33
N ALA A 94 -18.74 0.78 75.81
CA ALA A 94 -19.15 0.41 74.46
C ALA A 94 -18.28 1.07 73.39
N LEU A 95 -17.93 2.36 73.57
CA LEU A 95 -17.01 3.09 72.70
C LEU A 95 -15.60 2.47 72.72
N GLN A 96 -15.10 2.11 73.91
CA GLN A 96 -13.81 1.42 74.09
C GLN A 96 -13.80 0.09 73.35
N ALA A 97 -14.82 -0.75 73.55
CA ALA A 97 -14.94 -2.02 72.83
C ALA A 97 -15.02 -1.82 71.31
N GLY A 98 -15.77 -0.82 70.85
CA GLY A 98 -15.86 -0.47 69.43
C GLY A 98 -14.52 0.01 68.85
N ALA A 99 -13.77 0.85 69.58
CA ALA A 99 -12.47 1.34 69.15
C ALA A 99 -11.43 0.21 69.05
N HIS A 100 -11.42 -0.72 70.01
CA HIS A 100 -10.57 -1.91 69.97
C HIS A 100 -10.95 -2.86 68.83
N GLU A 101 -12.23 -3.07 68.56
CA GLU A 101 -12.66 -3.91 67.43
C GLU A 101 -12.26 -3.31 66.08
N VAL A 102 -12.45 -1.98 65.91
CA VAL A 102 -12.00 -1.28 64.70
C VAL A 102 -10.48 -1.37 64.54
N SER A 103 -9.72 -1.17 65.62
CA SER A 103 -8.26 -1.33 65.60
C SER A 103 -7.87 -2.77 65.20
N ARG A 104 -8.54 -3.79 65.78
CA ARG A 104 -8.28 -5.20 65.45
C ARG A 104 -8.57 -5.47 63.97
N GLN A 105 -9.73 -5.05 63.46
CA GLN A 105 -10.11 -5.26 62.07
C GLN A 105 -9.13 -4.62 61.07
N LEU A 106 -8.53 -3.49 61.46
CA LEU A 106 -7.60 -2.74 60.61
C LEU A 106 -6.13 -3.09 60.82
N ASN A 107 -5.74 -3.79 61.88
CA ASN A 107 -4.34 -4.12 62.19
C ASN A 107 -4.03 -5.62 62.21
N ASP A 108 -4.98 -6.46 62.62
CA ASP A 108 -4.78 -7.90 62.68
C ASP A 108 -4.80 -8.48 61.25
N PRO A 109 -3.69 -9.09 60.77
CA PRO A 109 -3.64 -9.71 59.45
C PRO A 109 -4.70 -10.79 59.24
N ASN A 110 -5.19 -11.40 60.32
CA ASN A 110 -6.21 -12.45 60.28
C ASN A 110 -7.63 -11.91 60.45
N ALA A 111 -7.82 -10.59 60.62
CA ALA A 111 -9.15 -10.03 60.67
C ALA A 111 -9.81 -10.01 59.29
N GLU A 112 -11.14 -10.12 59.28
CA GLU A 112 -11.95 -10.29 58.08
C GLU A 112 -11.77 -9.12 57.10
N TYR A 113 -11.70 -7.87 57.61
CA TYR A 113 -11.49 -6.70 56.77
C TYR A 113 -10.14 -6.72 56.05
N ARG A 114 -9.03 -6.98 56.79
CA ARG A 114 -7.69 -7.06 56.18
C ARG A 114 -7.59 -8.20 55.18
N ALA A 115 -8.07 -9.39 55.55
CA ALA A 115 -8.09 -10.54 54.66
C ALA A 115 -8.86 -10.23 53.36
N GLY A 116 -10.02 -9.59 53.45
CA GLY A 116 -10.81 -9.18 52.28
C GLY A 116 -10.12 -8.13 51.40
N VAL A 117 -9.40 -7.17 51.99
CA VAL A 117 -8.60 -6.18 51.24
C VAL A 117 -7.43 -6.85 50.52
N ASP A 118 -6.75 -7.79 51.17
CA ASP A 118 -5.64 -8.53 50.59
C ASP A 118 -6.11 -9.44 49.45
N GLU A 119 -7.23 -10.14 49.63
CA GLU A 119 -7.86 -10.96 48.59
C GLU A 119 -8.31 -10.11 47.39
N ALA A 120 -8.95 -8.97 47.63
CA ALA A 120 -9.34 -8.04 46.56
C ALA A 120 -8.11 -7.50 45.81
N THR A 121 -7.01 -7.24 46.52
CA THR A 121 -5.75 -6.80 45.91
C THR A 121 -5.12 -7.90 45.06
N ALA A 122 -5.08 -9.13 45.55
CA ALA A 122 -4.60 -10.29 44.80
C ALA A 122 -5.46 -10.56 43.57
N GLY A 123 -6.79 -10.51 43.70
CA GLY A 123 -7.74 -10.63 42.60
C GLY A 123 -7.55 -9.54 41.54
N ALA A 124 -7.32 -8.28 41.94
CA ALA A 124 -7.05 -7.20 41.02
C ALA A 124 -5.71 -7.38 40.26
N GLN A 125 -4.67 -7.90 40.93
CA GLN A 125 -3.39 -8.21 40.28
C GLN A 125 -3.51 -9.38 39.30
N ALA A 126 -4.23 -10.43 39.69
CA ALA A 126 -4.52 -11.57 38.81
C ALA A 126 -5.31 -11.11 37.57
N LEU A 127 -6.33 -10.26 37.76
CA LEU A 127 -7.12 -9.69 36.68
C LEU A 127 -6.26 -8.81 35.75
N ALA A 128 -5.42 -7.93 36.30
CA ALA A 128 -4.51 -7.10 35.51
C ALA A 128 -3.53 -7.95 34.69
N SER A 129 -3.00 -9.02 35.28
CA SER A 129 -2.11 -9.96 34.59
C SER A 129 -2.84 -10.71 33.48
N GLY A 130 -4.06 -11.18 33.74
CA GLY A 130 -4.92 -11.83 32.76
C GLY A 130 -5.30 -10.90 31.59
N LEU A 131 -5.57 -9.62 31.87
CA LEU A 131 -5.82 -8.60 30.84
C LEU A 131 -4.58 -8.32 29.99
N SER A 132 -3.38 -8.30 30.59
CA SER A 132 -2.13 -8.17 29.85
C SER A 132 -1.93 -9.37 28.92
N LEU A 133 -2.10 -10.59 29.44
CA LEU A 133 -1.99 -11.81 28.64
C LEU A 133 -3.02 -11.84 27.50
N LEU A 134 -4.25 -11.43 27.76
CA LEU A 134 -5.30 -11.34 26.75
C LEU A 134 -4.96 -10.31 25.67
N LYS A 135 -4.39 -9.16 26.05
CA LYS A 135 -3.93 -8.13 25.11
C LYS A 135 -2.81 -8.68 24.21
N ASP A 136 -1.83 -9.34 24.79
CA ASP A 136 -0.69 -9.90 24.06
C ASP A 136 -1.13 -11.06 23.13
N GLY A 137 -2.03 -11.93 23.63
CA GLY A 137 -2.66 -12.98 22.84
C GLY A 137 -3.49 -12.43 21.69
N SER A 138 -4.23 -11.34 21.91
CA SER A 138 -4.99 -10.65 20.86
C SER A 138 -4.07 -10.04 19.80
N GLY A 139 -2.94 -9.44 20.21
CA GLY A 139 -1.93 -8.94 19.29
C GLY A 139 -1.32 -10.06 18.43
N THR A 140 -1.02 -11.19 19.06
CA THR A 140 -0.51 -12.39 18.36
C THR A 140 -1.54 -12.94 17.37
N LEU A 141 -2.82 -12.99 17.75
CA LEU A 141 -3.90 -13.43 16.86
C LEU A 141 -4.04 -12.50 15.64
N VAL A 142 -4.01 -11.18 15.84
CA VAL A 142 -4.07 -10.20 14.75
C VAL A 142 -2.90 -10.39 13.78
N ALA A 143 -1.68 -10.58 14.29
CA ALA A 143 -0.52 -10.87 13.46
C ALA A 143 -0.68 -12.20 12.69
N GLY A 144 -1.18 -13.24 13.35
CA GLY A 144 -1.46 -14.53 12.71
C GLY A 144 -2.50 -14.43 11.58
N VAL A 145 -3.57 -13.65 11.79
CA VAL A 145 -4.60 -13.39 10.77
C VAL A 145 -4.02 -12.60 9.58
N ALA A 146 -3.13 -11.63 9.82
CA ALA A 146 -2.45 -10.91 8.75
C ALA A 146 -1.57 -11.85 7.91
N THR A 147 -0.75 -12.69 8.55
CA THR A 147 0.07 -13.71 7.87
C THR A 147 -0.80 -14.68 7.06
N LEU A 148 -1.93 -15.13 7.61
CA LEU A 148 -2.86 -16.02 6.91
C LEU A 148 -3.48 -15.35 5.67
N LYS A 149 -3.84 -14.07 5.77
CA LYS A 149 -4.35 -13.28 4.63
C LYS A 149 -3.30 -13.17 3.53
N ASP A 150 -2.05 -12.87 3.88
CA ASP A 150 -0.97 -12.74 2.91
C ASP A 150 -0.67 -14.07 2.24
N GLY A 151 -0.58 -15.16 3.01
CA GLY A 151 -0.42 -16.51 2.48
C GLY A 151 -1.57 -16.93 1.55
N SER A 152 -2.81 -16.58 1.90
CA SER A 152 -3.97 -16.83 1.05
C SER A 152 -3.92 -16.03 -0.26
N SER A 153 -3.44 -14.79 -0.22
CA SER A 153 -3.24 -13.98 -1.43
C SER A 153 -2.16 -14.58 -2.34
N GLN A 154 -1.04 -15.02 -1.77
CA GLN A 154 0.02 -15.71 -2.50
C GLN A 154 -0.49 -17.02 -3.14
N LEU A 155 -1.30 -17.79 -2.42
CA LEU A 155 -1.92 -19.01 -2.95
C LEU A 155 -2.81 -18.72 -4.17
N VAL A 156 -3.61 -17.65 -4.12
CA VAL A 156 -4.45 -17.24 -5.26
C VAL A 156 -3.59 -16.86 -6.48
N VAL A 157 -2.49 -16.13 -6.26
CA VAL A 157 -1.54 -15.79 -7.34
C VAL A 157 -0.91 -17.04 -7.93
N GLY A 158 -0.45 -17.97 -7.09
CA GLY A 158 0.12 -19.24 -7.53
C GLY A 158 -0.87 -20.10 -8.30
N ALA A 159 -2.14 -20.16 -7.86
CA ALA A 159 -3.19 -20.88 -8.54
C ALA A 159 -3.49 -20.31 -9.94
N ARG A 160 -3.48 -18.97 -10.09
CA ARG A 160 -3.63 -18.32 -11.40
C ARG A 160 -2.45 -18.62 -12.31
N ALA A 161 -1.22 -18.52 -11.80
CA ALA A 161 -0.03 -18.85 -12.58
C ALA A 161 -0.02 -20.32 -13.04
N ALA A 162 -0.47 -21.24 -12.19
CA ALA A 162 -0.61 -22.66 -12.54
C ALA A 162 -1.70 -22.88 -13.62
N ALA A 163 -2.82 -22.16 -13.55
CA ALA A 163 -3.86 -22.21 -14.56
C ALA A 163 -3.36 -21.67 -15.91
N ASP A 164 -2.68 -20.53 -15.91
CA ASP A 164 -2.09 -19.93 -17.12
C ASP A 164 -1.04 -20.86 -17.75
N GLY A 165 -0.15 -21.44 -16.93
CA GLY A 165 0.84 -22.42 -17.38
C GLY A 165 0.19 -23.68 -17.97
N SER A 166 -0.92 -24.14 -17.39
CA SER A 166 -1.69 -25.27 -17.93
C SER A 166 -2.32 -24.94 -19.29
N SER A 167 -2.86 -23.72 -19.47
CA SER A 167 -3.37 -23.26 -20.75
C SER A 167 -2.29 -23.12 -21.81
N GLN A 168 -1.09 -22.64 -21.44
CA GLN A 168 0.06 -22.57 -22.34
C GLN A 168 0.53 -23.97 -22.76
N LEU A 169 0.57 -24.92 -21.83
CA LEU A 169 0.92 -26.31 -22.13
C LEU A 169 -0.09 -26.96 -23.08
N ALA A 170 -1.39 -26.72 -22.87
CA ALA A 170 -2.44 -27.20 -23.77
C ALA A 170 -2.25 -26.61 -25.19
N ALA A 171 -2.04 -25.30 -25.31
CA ALA A 171 -1.80 -24.65 -26.59
C ALA A 171 -0.53 -25.18 -27.30
N GLY A 172 0.55 -25.39 -26.55
CA GLY A 172 1.78 -25.98 -27.09
C GLY A 172 1.58 -27.43 -27.54
N THR A 173 0.74 -28.20 -26.84
CA THR A 173 0.36 -29.56 -27.24
C THR A 173 -0.44 -29.56 -28.54
N ASP A 174 -1.38 -28.63 -28.71
CA ASP A 174 -2.14 -28.48 -29.96
C ASP A 174 -1.22 -28.11 -31.14
N GLN A 175 -0.28 -27.19 -30.92
CA GLN A 175 0.74 -26.85 -31.91
C GLN A 175 1.61 -28.04 -32.29
N LEU A 176 2.01 -28.86 -31.32
CA LEU A 176 2.76 -30.09 -31.57
C LEU A 176 1.96 -31.08 -32.42
N VAL A 177 0.66 -31.24 -32.15
CA VAL A 177 -0.22 -32.10 -32.96
C VAL A 177 -0.31 -31.60 -34.40
N VAL A 178 -0.45 -30.28 -34.62
CA VAL A 178 -0.45 -29.69 -35.96
C VAL A 178 0.89 -29.91 -36.67
N GLY A 179 2.01 -29.68 -35.98
CA GLY A 179 3.34 -29.92 -36.53
C GLY A 179 3.59 -31.39 -36.88
N ALA A 180 3.14 -32.32 -36.03
CA ALA A 180 3.24 -33.75 -36.29
C ALA A 180 2.44 -34.18 -37.53
N ARG A 181 1.25 -33.62 -37.73
CA ARG A 181 0.45 -33.85 -38.95
C ARG A 181 1.15 -33.31 -40.19
N ALA A 182 1.64 -32.06 -40.13
CA ALA A 182 2.37 -31.46 -41.24
C ALA A 182 3.63 -32.26 -41.61
N LEU A 183 4.36 -32.77 -40.61
CA LEU A 183 5.50 -33.66 -40.83
C LEU A 183 5.08 -34.96 -41.52
N SER A 184 3.99 -35.59 -41.05
CA SER A 184 3.44 -36.80 -41.67
C SER A 184 3.06 -36.56 -43.13
N ASP A 185 2.38 -35.46 -43.43
CA ASP A 185 1.99 -35.10 -44.79
C ASP A 185 3.22 -34.86 -45.69
N GLY A 186 4.24 -34.18 -45.16
CA GLY A 186 5.51 -33.96 -45.85
C GLY A 186 6.26 -35.26 -46.14
N LEU A 187 6.22 -36.24 -45.23
CA LEU A 187 6.81 -37.57 -45.46
C LEU A 187 6.06 -38.33 -46.57
N VAL A 188 4.73 -38.23 -46.64
CA VAL A 188 3.94 -38.82 -47.73
C VAL A 188 4.28 -38.18 -49.08
N GLN A 189 4.43 -36.85 -49.12
CA GLN A 189 4.85 -36.13 -50.33
C GLN A 189 6.26 -36.51 -50.77
N LEU A 190 7.19 -36.63 -49.81
CA LEU A 190 8.57 -37.04 -50.08
C LEU A 190 8.64 -38.46 -50.65
N ASP A 191 7.89 -39.40 -50.09
CA ASP A 191 7.80 -40.77 -50.58
C ASP A 191 7.25 -40.80 -52.01
N GLY A 192 6.14 -40.09 -52.26
CA GLY A 192 5.54 -39.97 -53.60
C GLY A 192 6.50 -39.36 -54.63
N GLY A 193 7.16 -38.25 -54.29
CA GLY A 193 8.14 -37.59 -55.16
C GLY A 193 9.39 -38.44 -55.42
N SER A 194 9.86 -39.17 -54.41
CA SER A 194 10.98 -40.10 -54.55
C SER A 194 10.63 -41.27 -55.47
N GLY A 195 9.41 -41.81 -55.34
CA GLY A 195 8.87 -42.83 -56.24
C GLY A 195 8.75 -42.33 -57.68
N GLU A 196 8.23 -41.12 -57.89
CA GLU A 196 8.13 -40.50 -59.21
C GLU A 196 9.52 -40.28 -59.84
N LEU A 197 10.47 -39.74 -59.07
CA LEU A 197 11.85 -39.55 -59.53
C LEU A 197 12.48 -40.88 -59.94
N ALA A 198 12.33 -41.93 -59.13
CA ALA A 198 12.85 -43.25 -59.44
C ALA A 198 12.24 -43.83 -60.73
N MET A 199 10.93 -43.68 -60.93
CA MET A 199 10.25 -44.09 -62.17
C MET A 199 10.79 -43.32 -63.37
N LYS A 200 10.87 -41.99 -63.31
CA LYS A 200 11.38 -41.15 -64.40
C LYS A 200 12.84 -41.39 -64.72
N LEU A 201 13.68 -41.64 -63.73
CA LEU A 201 15.09 -42.03 -63.94
C LEU A 201 15.18 -43.37 -64.67
N ARG A 202 14.34 -44.35 -64.30
CA ARG A 202 14.28 -45.64 -64.99
C ARG A 202 13.78 -45.50 -66.43
N ASP A 203 12.74 -44.70 -66.65
CA ASP A 203 12.20 -44.44 -67.98
C ASP A 203 13.20 -43.70 -68.87
N GLY A 204 13.87 -42.68 -68.33
CA GLY A 204 14.93 -41.95 -69.00
C GLY A 204 16.12 -42.86 -69.35
N ALA A 205 16.52 -43.75 -68.44
CA ALA A 205 17.55 -44.74 -68.71
C ALA A 205 17.16 -45.73 -69.83
N ASN A 206 15.87 -46.09 -69.92
CA ASN A 206 15.35 -46.95 -70.99
C ASN A 206 15.24 -46.21 -72.35
N GLN A 207 14.95 -44.92 -72.33
CA GLN A 207 14.85 -44.08 -73.54
C GLN A 207 16.22 -43.58 -74.03
N ALA A 208 17.24 -43.61 -73.18
CA ALA A 208 18.59 -43.19 -73.52
C ALA A 208 19.08 -43.97 -74.77
N PRO A 209 19.42 -43.27 -75.88
CA PRO A 209 19.87 -43.95 -77.08
C PRO A 209 21.17 -44.70 -76.79
N ARG A 210 21.22 -45.98 -77.12
CA ARG A 210 22.48 -46.72 -77.16
C ARG A 210 23.16 -46.43 -78.50
N TRP A 211 24.10 -45.49 -78.50
CA TRP A 211 24.91 -45.21 -79.68
C TRP A 211 26.04 -46.25 -79.80
N TYR A 212 26.22 -46.79 -81.00
CA TYR A 212 27.31 -47.70 -81.34
C TYR A 212 28.13 -47.12 -82.50
N ASP A 213 29.41 -47.46 -82.54
CA ASP A 213 30.36 -47.17 -83.62
C ASP A 213 30.39 -45.68 -84.03
N ALA A 214 30.44 -45.38 -85.34
CA ALA A 214 30.69 -44.05 -85.87
C ALA A 214 29.74 -42.92 -85.38
N ARG A 215 28.54 -43.26 -84.88
CA ARG A 215 27.64 -42.26 -84.27
C ARG A 215 28.10 -41.84 -82.87
N LEU A 216 28.75 -42.73 -82.12
CA LEU A 216 29.31 -42.42 -80.80
C LEU A 216 30.46 -41.42 -80.93
N ASP A 217 31.31 -41.59 -81.95
CA ASP A 217 32.42 -40.68 -82.24
C ASP A 217 31.92 -39.27 -82.61
N ALA A 218 30.89 -39.19 -83.46
CA ALA A 218 30.28 -37.92 -83.84
C ALA A 218 29.59 -37.22 -82.66
N ALA A 219 28.89 -37.96 -81.80
CA ALA A 219 28.26 -37.41 -80.60
C ALA A 219 29.29 -36.91 -79.58
N SER A 220 30.39 -37.66 -79.40
CA SER A 220 31.50 -37.28 -78.52
C SER A 220 32.19 -36.00 -78.98
N GLN A 221 32.38 -35.84 -80.30
CA GLN A 221 32.90 -34.61 -80.89
C GLN A 221 31.93 -33.43 -80.74
N ALA A 222 30.63 -33.64 -80.93
CA ALA A 222 29.62 -32.59 -80.80
C ALA A 222 29.47 -32.09 -79.34
N ALA A 223 29.54 -32.99 -78.35
CA ALA A 223 29.48 -32.64 -76.93
C ALA A 223 30.76 -31.90 -76.44
N GLY A 224 31.89 -32.13 -77.10
CA GLY A 224 33.16 -31.48 -76.79
C GLY A 224 33.37 -30.11 -77.45
N GLN A 225 32.50 -29.70 -78.38
CA GLN A 225 32.59 -28.39 -79.01
C GLN A 225 31.84 -27.33 -78.18
N PRO A 226 32.52 -26.27 -77.69
CA PRO A 226 31.84 -25.20 -76.98
C PRO A 226 30.85 -24.51 -77.92
N VAL A 227 29.62 -24.30 -77.44
CA VAL A 227 28.60 -23.54 -78.16
C VAL A 227 29.08 -22.10 -78.31
N THR A 228 29.50 -21.73 -79.51
CA THR A 228 29.82 -20.35 -79.86
C THR A 228 28.55 -19.66 -80.34
N THR A 229 28.00 -18.77 -79.52
CA THR A 229 26.86 -17.94 -79.89
C THR A 229 27.34 -16.82 -80.81
N ASN A 230 27.02 -16.90 -82.10
CA ASN A 230 27.27 -15.82 -83.04
C ASN A 230 26.18 -14.75 -82.83
N SER A 231 26.37 -13.90 -81.82
CA SER A 231 25.41 -12.85 -81.44
C SER A 231 25.44 -11.74 -82.50
N THR A 232 24.56 -11.86 -83.49
CA THR A 232 24.20 -10.76 -84.41
C THR A 232 22.94 -10.08 -83.89
N GLY A 233 23.11 -9.33 -82.80
CA GLY A 233 22.08 -8.52 -82.17
C GLY A 233 22.75 -7.41 -81.39
N ASP A 234 22.25 -6.18 -81.53
CA ASP A 234 22.81 -4.91 -81.03
C ASP A 234 23.61 -5.06 -79.73
N ALA A 235 24.85 -4.58 -79.76
CA ALA A 235 25.66 -4.43 -78.57
C ALA A 235 24.87 -3.60 -77.56
N VAL A 236 24.51 -4.23 -76.44
CA VAL A 236 23.75 -3.66 -75.32
C VAL A 236 24.22 -2.23 -75.09
N THR A 237 23.41 -1.30 -75.57
CA THR A 237 23.74 0.11 -75.70
C THR A 237 24.02 0.66 -74.32
N TYR A 238 25.22 1.22 -74.11
CA TYR A 238 25.61 1.95 -72.89
C TYR A 238 24.41 2.66 -72.25
N PHE A 239 24.13 2.37 -70.98
CA PHE A 239 22.99 2.84 -70.18
C PHE A 239 22.60 4.31 -70.41
N GLY A 240 23.59 5.18 -70.70
CA GLY A 240 23.37 6.59 -71.02
C GLY A 240 22.60 6.90 -72.32
N LYS A 241 22.73 6.08 -73.38
CA LYS A 241 22.01 6.33 -74.66
C LYS A 241 20.52 6.04 -74.54
N GLY A 242 20.16 4.92 -73.91
CA GLY A 242 18.76 4.50 -73.74
C GLY A 242 17.93 5.44 -72.85
N LEU A 243 18.56 6.10 -71.87
CA LEU A 243 17.88 7.02 -70.95
C LEU A 243 17.88 8.48 -71.40
N SER A 244 18.60 8.82 -72.47
CA SER A 244 18.72 10.21 -72.93
C SER A 244 17.39 10.93 -73.21
N PRO A 245 16.33 10.33 -73.78
CA PRO A 245 15.07 11.04 -74.01
C PRO A 245 14.38 11.49 -72.71
N PHE A 246 14.54 10.72 -71.64
CA PHE A 246 13.99 11.06 -70.33
C PHE A 246 14.64 12.33 -69.77
N PHE A 247 15.98 12.40 -69.80
CA PHE A 247 16.71 13.58 -69.29
C PHE A 247 16.52 14.82 -70.16
N LEU A 248 16.36 14.66 -71.48
CA LEU A 248 16.04 15.76 -72.40
C LEU A 248 14.71 16.43 -72.03
N SER A 249 13.65 15.63 -71.85
CA SER A 249 12.32 16.13 -71.46
C SER A 249 12.37 16.84 -70.10
N LEU A 250 13.07 16.24 -69.12
CA LEU A 250 13.21 16.81 -67.79
C LEU A 250 13.95 18.17 -67.81
N ALA A 251 15.07 18.24 -68.53
CA ALA A 251 15.87 19.46 -68.62
C ALA A 251 15.11 20.60 -69.31
N LEU A 252 14.36 20.31 -70.38
CA LEU A 252 13.57 21.30 -71.09
C LEU A 252 12.45 21.87 -70.20
N TRP A 253 11.76 20.99 -69.48
CA TRP A 253 10.67 21.39 -68.56
C TRP A 253 11.17 22.27 -67.41
N PHE A 254 12.26 21.86 -66.74
CA PHE A 254 12.85 22.67 -65.66
C PHE A 254 13.40 24.00 -66.18
N GLY A 255 14.01 24.02 -67.37
CA GLY A 255 14.47 25.27 -67.98
C GLY A 255 13.32 26.24 -68.23
N GLY A 256 12.17 25.73 -68.73
CA GLY A 256 10.94 26.51 -68.87
C GLY A 256 10.43 27.08 -67.54
N LEU A 257 10.38 26.28 -66.48
CA LEU A 257 9.95 26.75 -65.16
C LEU A 257 10.86 27.83 -64.58
N VAL A 258 12.18 27.61 -64.62
CA VAL A 258 13.16 28.58 -64.13
C VAL A 258 13.05 29.88 -64.92
N MET A 259 12.80 29.80 -66.22
CA MET A 259 12.59 30.97 -67.08
C MET A 259 11.37 31.79 -66.64
N PHE A 260 10.23 31.16 -66.33
CA PHE A 260 9.05 31.85 -65.78
C PHE A 260 9.27 32.44 -64.38
N MET A 261 10.21 31.90 -63.63
CA MET A 261 10.53 32.38 -62.29
C MET A 261 11.51 33.58 -62.32
N VAL A 262 12.48 33.55 -63.25
CA VAL A 262 13.48 34.62 -63.43
C VAL A 262 12.91 35.79 -64.24
N MET A 263 12.20 35.50 -65.33
CA MET A 263 11.54 36.51 -66.14
C MET A 263 10.10 36.68 -65.70
N LYS A 264 9.77 37.89 -65.22
CA LYS A 264 8.40 38.21 -64.84
C LYS A 264 7.47 38.03 -66.06
N PRO A 265 6.50 37.10 -66.03
CA PRO A 265 5.69 36.77 -67.20
C PRO A 265 4.81 37.92 -67.70
N MET A 266 4.60 38.94 -66.87
CA MET A 266 3.87 40.16 -67.22
C MET A 266 4.56 41.37 -66.58
N SER A 267 5.07 42.29 -67.39
CA SER A 267 5.55 43.57 -66.88
C SER A 267 4.36 44.51 -66.65
N ARG A 268 4.07 44.88 -65.40
CA ARG A 268 2.95 45.78 -65.05
C ARG A 268 3.00 47.10 -65.84
N ARG A 269 4.21 47.59 -66.12
CA ARG A 269 4.48 48.81 -66.89
C ARG A 269 4.02 48.73 -68.36
N ALA A 270 4.01 47.55 -68.98
CA ALA A 270 3.52 47.40 -70.36
C ALA A 270 1.98 47.45 -70.41
N VAL A 271 1.29 46.84 -69.43
CA VAL A 271 -0.17 46.83 -69.36
C VAL A 271 -0.74 48.24 -69.11
N ASP A 272 -0.08 49.03 -68.26
CA ASP A 272 -0.53 50.39 -67.91
C ASP A 272 -0.29 51.42 -69.04
N SER A 273 0.53 51.09 -70.05
CA SER A 273 0.95 52.01 -71.12
C SER A 273 0.06 52.01 -72.38
N GLY A 274 -1.00 51.21 -72.43
CA GLY A 274 -1.97 51.19 -73.53
C GLY A 274 -1.49 50.54 -74.85
N VAL A 275 -0.38 49.79 -74.84
CA VAL A 275 0.11 49.06 -76.03
C VAL A 275 -0.83 47.91 -76.42
N THR A 276 -0.88 47.58 -77.72
CA THR A 276 -1.76 46.50 -78.21
C THR A 276 -1.42 45.16 -77.52
N PRO A 277 -2.43 44.37 -77.12
CA PRO A 277 -2.22 43.12 -76.38
C PRO A 277 -1.25 42.15 -77.07
N PHE A 278 -1.31 42.08 -78.40
CA PHE A 278 -0.42 41.24 -79.20
C PHE A 278 1.06 41.66 -79.12
N ARG A 279 1.33 42.97 -79.13
CA ARG A 279 2.71 43.49 -79.06
C ARG A 279 3.28 43.31 -77.67
N ALA A 280 2.48 43.49 -76.61
CA ALA A 280 2.88 43.24 -75.23
C ALA A 280 3.24 41.76 -74.98
N LEU A 281 2.46 40.85 -75.57
CA LEU A 281 2.72 39.41 -75.52
C LEU A 281 4.02 39.04 -76.24
N LEU A 282 4.22 39.53 -77.47
CA LEU A 282 5.46 39.34 -78.22
C LEU A 282 6.69 39.89 -77.49
N THR A 283 6.62 41.09 -76.91
CA THR A 283 7.78 41.67 -76.19
C THR A 283 8.15 40.88 -74.94
N THR A 284 7.20 40.17 -74.34
CA THR A 284 7.43 39.41 -73.12
C THR A 284 7.85 37.97 -73.41
N LEU A 285 7.26 37.35 -74.43
CA LEU A 285 7.56 35.97 -74.83
C LEU A 285 8.76 35.84 -75.76
N LEU A 286 9.13 36.88 -76.52
CA LEU A 286 10.23 36.78 -77.48
C LEU A 286 11.59 36.48 -76.81
N PRO A 287 11.99 37.14 -75.70
CA PRO A 287 13.22 36.78 -75.00
C PRO A 287 13.16 35.37 -74.41
N ALA A 288 12.00 34.97 -73.89
CA ALA A 288 11.74 33.62 -73.40
C ALA A 288 11.92 32.56 -74.48
N PHE A 289 11.35 32.79 -75.66
CA PHE A 289 11.46 31.90 -76.79
C PHE A 289 12.92 31.74 -77.28
N ILE A 290 13.68 32.84 -77.37
CA ILE A 290 15.08 32.80 -77.81
C ILE A 290 15.93 31.95 -76.84
N ILE A 291 15.76 32.15 -75.54
CA ILE A 291 16.52 31.40 -74.52
C ILE A 291 16.10 29.93 -74.54
N GLY A 292 14.80 29.62 -74.66
CA GLY A 292 14.31 28.25 -74.76
C GLY A 292 14.82 27.53 -76.01
N PHE A 293 14.83 28.20 -77.16
CA PHE A 293 15.38 27.66 -78.40
C PHE A 293 16.89 27.41 -78.30
N ALA A 294 17.63 28.31 -77.65
CA ALA A 294 19.06 28.12 -77.39
C ALA A 294 19.30 26.92 -76.46
N GLN A 295 18.47 26.73 -75.44
CA GLN A 295 18.52 25.59 -74.54
C GLN A 295 18.24 24.27 -75.27
N ALA A 296 17.19 24.20 -76.11
CA ALA A 296 16.87 23.02 -76.91
C ALA A 296 18.01 22.65 -77.86
N THR A 297 18.60 23.66 -78.51
CA THR A 297 19.75 23.48 -79.41
C THR A 297 20.99 22.95 -78.67
N LEU A 298 21.28 23.48 -77.48
CA LEU A 298 22.39 23.01 -76.66
C LEU A 298 22.20 21.55 -76.24
N LEU A 299 21.00 21.18 -75.79
CA LEU A 299 20.68 19.81 -75.40
C LEU A 299 20.81 18.84 -76.58
N TRP A 300 20.34 19.24 -77.75
CA TRP A 300 20.49 18.46 -78.98
C TRP A 300 21.98 18.27 -79.36
N LEU A 301 22.81 19.31 -79.23
CA LEU A 301 24.25 19.20 -79.49
C LEU A 301 24.95 18.26 -78.50
N ILE A 302 24.61 18.34 -77.20
CA ILE A 302 25.16 17.43 -76.18
C ILE A 302 24.81 15.98 -76.54
N GLN A 303 23.59 15.75 -76.99
CA GLN A 303 23.11 14.42 -77.35
C GLN A 303 23.89 13.81 -78.53
N VAL A 304 24.12 14.59 -79.59
CA VAL A 304 24.80 14.12 -80.80
C VAL A 304 26.32 14.06 -80.60
N LEU A 305 26.92 15.08 -79.97
CA LEU A 305 28.38 15.20 -79.87
C LEU A 305 28.98 14.54 -78.62
N VAL A 306 28.30 14.62 -77.46
CA VAL A 306 28.85 14.14 -76.19
C VAL A 306 28.35 12.74 -75.85
N ILE A 307 27.04 12.50 -76.00
CA ILE A 307 26.43 11.18 -75.74
C ILE A 307 26.62 10.25 -76.97
N GLY A 308 26.92 10.82 -78.13
CA GLY A 308 27.20 10.08 -79.35
C GLY A 308 25.97 9.31 -79.85
N VAL A 309 24.78 9.87 -79.67
CA VAL A 309 23.56 9.33 -80.25
C VAL A 309 23.49 9.76 -81.71
N SER A 310 23.40 8.76 -82.59
CA SER A 310 23.27 8.95 -84.03
C SER A 310 21.79 8.77 -84.40
N PRO A 311 20.95 9.83 -84.35
CA PRO A 311 19.57 9.71 -84.78
C PRO A 311 19.51 9.47 -86.29
N ASP A 312 18.72 8.50 -86.73
CA ASP A 312 18.46 8.28 -88.16
C ASP A 312 17.80 9.51 -88.82
N HIS A 313 17.06 10.30 -88.03
CA HIS A 313 16.37 11.52 -88.45
C HIS A 313 16.70 12.70 -87.52
N PRO A 314 17.86 13.37 -87.71
CA PRO A 314 18.33 14.41 -86.81
C PRO A 314 17.40 15.64 -86.73
N SER A 315 16.77 16.00 -87.85
CA SER A 315 15.84 17.13 -87.93
C SER A 315 14.50 16.85 -87.22
N ALA A 316 13.96 15.64 -87.37
CA ALA A 316 12.72 15.22 -86.69
C ALA A 316 12.92 15.14 -85.17
N MET A 317 14.08 14.67 -84.72
CA MET A 317 14.43 14.66 -83.30
C MET A 317 14.52 16.08 -82.73
N PHE A 318 15.14 17.01 -83.45
CA PHE A 318 15.20 18.40 -83.00
C PHE A 318 13.82 19.05 -82.90
N LEU A 319 12.91 18.77 -83.85
CA LEU A 319 11.53 19.27 -83.81
C LEU A 319 10.68 18.70 -82.66
N SER A 320 11.12 17.61 -82.04
CA SER A 320 10.44 17.00 -80.89
C SER A 320 10.84 17.59 -79.54
N LEU A 321 11.87 18.44 -79.51
CA LEU A 321 12.29 19.24 -78.35
C LEU A 321 11.53 20.57 -78.33
#